data_AF-A0A656Y5Y5-F1
#
_entry.id   AF-A0A656Y5Y5-F1
#
_cell.length_a   1.000
_cell.length_b   1.000
_cell.length_c   1.000
_cell.angle_alpha   90.00
_cell.angle_beta   90.00
_cell.angle_gamma   90.00
#
_symmetry.space_group_name_H-M   'P 1'
#
loop_
_entity.id
_entity.type
_entity.pdbx_description
1 polymer ?
#
loop_
_entity_poly.entity_id
_entity_poly.type
_entity_poly.pdbx_seq_one_letter_code
_entity_poly.pdbx_strand_id
1 'polypeptide(L)'
;MKTAYRVLAYLVATGVFVQAGAIAYAWFSAINELDGGAVIDSEWEGNLGHAMHGIVGTMVIPLLVIALLIVSFFAKFPGAVRYALIILGLLLLQIVLAFVAFGAPLVGALHGANALALLGVSITAAQRVPRATTTTGSSAPATAVA
;
A
#
# COMPACT_ATOMS: atom_id res chain seq x y z
N MET A 1 18.28 6.74 5.56
CA MET A 1 17.18 5.74 5.61
C MET A 1 16.59 5.36 4.25
N LYS A 2 17.41 5.22 3.19
CA LYS A 2 16.91 4.98 1.83
C LYS A 2 16.31 3.57 1.66
N THR A 3 17.00 2.55 2.16
CA THR A 3 16.51 1.16 2.11
C THR A 3 15.22 0.99 2.90
N ALA A 4 15.18 1.50 4.14
CA ALA A 4 13.97 1.47 4.97
C ALA A 4 12.78 2.15 4.26
N TYR A 5 12.99 3.34 3.68
CA TYR A 5 11.97 4.02 2.88
C TYR A 5 11.45 3.14 1.73
N ARG A 6 12.36 2.53 0.96
CA ARG A 6 12.01 1.65 -0.17
C ARG A 6 11.17 0.46 0.29
N VAL A 7 11.60 -0.21 1.36
CA VAL A 7 10.91 -1.38 1.92
C VAL A 7 9.52 -0.98 2.40
N LEU A 8 9.40 0.09 3.19
CA LEU A 8 8.10 0.56 3.70
C LEU A 8 7.14 0.94 2.56
N ALA A 9 7.62 1.64 1.54
CA ALA A 9 6.79 1.97 0.37
C ALA A 9 6.31 0.72 -0.38
N TYR A 10 7.14 -0.30 -0.53
CA TYR A 10 6.70 -1.58 -1.09
C TYR A 10 5.74 -2.34 -0.16
N LEU A 11 5.93 -2.30 1.15
CA LEU A 11 5.02 -2.94 2.10
C LEU A 11 3.62 -2.29 2.06
N VAL A 12 3.53 -0.97 1.91
CA VAL A 12 2.25 -0.29 1.67
C VAL A 12 1.60 -0.81 0.38
N ALA A 13 2.35 -0.87 -0.72
CA ALA A 13 1.86 -1.39 -1.99
C ALA A 13 1.37 -2.85 -1.87
N THR A 14 2.17 -3.72 -1.25
CA THR A 14 1.80 -5.12 -1.01
C THR A 14 0.57 -5.23 -0.12
N GLY A 15 0.43 -4.39 0.91
CA GLY A 15 -0.77 -4.36 1.76
C GLY A 15 -2.03 -4.04 0.95
N VAL A 16 -1.97 -3.08 0.02
CA VAL A 16 -3.11 -2.77 -0.86
C VAL A 16 -3.40 -3.93 -1.82
N PHE A 17 -2.35 -4.56 -2.38
CA PHE A 17 -2.51 -5.73 -3.25
C PHE A 17 -3.17 -6.91 -2.53
N VAL A 18 -2.74 -7.21 -1.31
CA VAL A 18 -3.35 -8.26 -0.47
C VAL A 18 -4.81 -7.93 -0.15
N GLN A 19 -5.15 -6.66 0.12
CA GLN A 19 -6.54 -6.24 0.31
C GLN A 19 -7.43 -6.49 -0.92
N ALA A 20 -6.91 -6.31 -2.13
CA ALA A 20 -7.65 -6.60 -3.36
C ALA A 20 -7.94 -8.11 -3.49
N GLY A 21 -6.98 -8.97 -3.15
CA GLY A 21 -7.20 -10.41 -3.06
C GLY A 21 -8.19 -10.79 -1.95
N ALA A 22 -8.09 -10.16 -0.78
CA ALA A 22 -8.97 -10.41 0.35
C ALA A 22 -10.43 -10.09 0.04
N ILE A 23 -10.71 -8.96 -0.63
CA ILE A 23 -12.09 -8.60 -0.98
C ILE A 23 -12.65 -9.49 -2.10
N ALA A 24 -11.82 -9.96 -3.03
CA ALA A 24 -12.24 -10.95 -4.01
C ALA A 24 -12.62 -12.28 -3.32
N TYR A 25 -11.75 -12.79 -2.45
CA TYR A 25 -12.05 -13.97 -1.63
C TYR A 25 -13.32 -13.77 -0.79
N ALA A 26 -13.50 -12.58 -0.20
CA ALA A 26 -14.66 -12.25 0.62
C ALA A 26 -15.98 -12.44 -0.14
N TRP A 27 -16.08 -11.90 -1.35
CA TRP A 27 -17.29 -11.99 -2.15
C TRP A 27 -17.50 -13.37 -2.78
N PHE A 28 -16.44 -14.06 -3.22
CA PHE A 28 -16.59 -15.45 -3.67
C PHE A 28 -17.04 -16.39 -2.55
N SER A 29 -16.54 -16.20 -1.32
CA SER A 29 -17.02 -16.95 -0.14
C SER A 29 -18.47 -16.64 0.16
N ALA A 30 -18.86 -15.35 0.17
CA ALA A 30 -20.22 -14.93 0.43
C ALA A 30 -21.21 -15.51 -0.60
N ILE A 31 -20.87 -15.51 -1.89
CA ILE A 31 -21.70 -16.12 -2.94
C ILE A 31 -21.86 -17.63 -2.70
N ASN A 32 -20.77 -18.34 -2.38
CA ASN A 32 -20.83 -19.76 -2.09
C ASN A 32 -21.68 -20.07 -0.83
N GLU A 33 -21.64 -19.22 0.19
CA GLU A 33 -22.49 -19.32 1.37
C GLU A 33 -23.97 -19.10 1.01
N LEU A 34 -24.27 -18.10 0.18
CA LEU A 34 -25.63 -17.82 -0.31
C LEU A 34 -26.19 -19.00 -1.14
N ASP A 35 -25.38 -19.59 -2.02
CA ASP A 35 -25.75 -20.78 -2.79
C ASP A 35 -26.05 -21.98 -1.87
N GLY A 36 -25.42 -22.02 -0.69
CA GLY A 36 -25.68 -22.99 0.38
C GLY A 36 -26.89 -22.66 1.26
N GLY A 37 -27.61 -21.57 0.99
CA GLY A 37 -28.80 -21.15 1.73
C GLY A 37 -28.54 -20.16 2.88
N ALA A 38 -27.34 -19.57 2.97
CA ALA A 38 -27.09 -18.48 3.89
C ALA A 38 -27.92 -17.24 3.51
N VAL A 39 -28.20 -16.39 4.50
CA VAL A 39 -28.88 -15.10 4.33
C VAL A 39 -27.92 -13.99 4.78
N ILE A 40 -27.74 -12.98 3.94
CA ILE A 40 -27.01 -11.76 4.28
C ILE A 40 -28.04 -10.70 4.68
N ASP A 41 -28.10 -10.40 5.97
CA ASP A 41 -28.95 -9.38 6.57
C ASP A 41 -28.16 -8.54 7.59
N SER A 42 -28.86 -7.83 8.48
CA SER A 42 -28.22 -6.98 9.49
C SER A 42 -27.44 -7.74 10.56
N GLU A 43 -27.66 -9.04 10.73
CA GLU A 43 -26.93 -9.87 11.69
C GLU A 43 -25.66 -10.50 11.08
N TRP A 44 -25.47 -10.36 9.76
CA TRP A 44 -24.30 -10.89 9.08
C TRP A 44 -23.05 -10.04 9.34
N GLU A 45 -22.09 -10.62 10.07
CA GLU A 45 -20.84 -9.95 10.44
C GLU A 45 -19.77 -9.92 9.32
N GLY A 46 -20.08 -10.55 8.18
CA GLY A 46 -19.10 -10.78 7.12
C GLY A 46 -18.31 -12.07 7.33
N ASN A 47 -17.27 -12.24 6.52
CA ASN A 47 -16.38 -13.40 6.57
C ASN A 47 -14.92 -12.97 6.71
N LEU A 48 -14.01 -13.95 6.76
CA LEU A 48 -12.58 -13.70 6.93
C LEU A 48 -12.01 -12.72 5.89
N GLY A 49 -12.48 -12.75 4.64
CA GLY A 49 -12.02 -11.81 3.61
C GLY A 49 -12.40 -10.36 3.91
N HIS A 50 -13.63 -10.13 4.36
CA HIS A 50 -14.10 -8.81 4.82
C HIS A 50 -13.30 -8.33 6.03
N ALA A 51 -13.10 -9.20 7.03
CA ALA A 51 -12.32 -8.89 8.22
C ALA A 51 -10.86 -8.54 7.87
N MET A 52 -10.21 -9.32 7.01
CA MET A 52 -8.85 -9.06 6.53
C MET A 52 -8.75 -7.74 5.77
N HIS A 53 -9.70 -7.46 4.87
CA HIS A 53 -9.74 -6.19 4.15
C HIS A 53 -9.82 -5.01 5.12
N GLY A 54 -10.76 -5.06 6.07
CA GLY A 54 -10.95 -4.02 7.09
C GLY A 54 -9.73 -3.82 7.99
N ILE A 55 -9.18 -4.90 8.57
CA ILE A 55 -8.03 -4.83 9.49
C ILE A 55 -6.77 -4.31 8.78
N VAL A 56 -6.46 -4.83 7.59
CA VAL A 56 -5.27 -4.40 6.85
C VAL A 56 -5.41 -2.94 6.43
N GLY A 57 -6.60 -2.53 5.96
CA GLY A 57 -6.88 -1.17 5.50
C GLY A 57 -6.91 -0.12 6.61
N THR A 58 -7.37 -0.47 7.82
CA THR A 58 -7.57 0.49 8.92
C THR A 58 -6.50 0.44 10.01
N MET A 59 -5.70 -0.62 10.08
CA MET A 59 -4.65 -0.77 11.10
C MET A 59 -3.26 -0.91 10.46
N VAL A 60 -3.04 -1.95 9.66
CA VAL A 60 -1.70 -2.30 9.17
C VAL A 60 -1.13 -1.24 8.22
N ILE A 61 -1.88 -0.86 7.18
CA ILE A 61 -1.41 0.15 6.22
C ILE A 61 -1.22 1.52 6.87
N PRO A 62 -2.15 2.03 7.72
CA PRO A 62 -1.91 3.28 8.44
C PRO A 62 -0.63 3.30 9.25
N LEU A 63 -0.31 2.23 9.97
CA LEU A 63 0.95 2.12 10.71
C LEU A 63 2.18 2.16 9.77
N LEU A 64 2.13 1.44 8.64
CA LEU A 64 3.19 1.47 7.63
C LEU A 64 3.37 2.85 7.00
N VAL A 65 2.28 3.58 6.73
CA VAL A 65 2.31 4.92 6.15
C VAL A 65 2.86 5.94 7.15
N ILE A 66 2.49 5.85 8.42
CA ILE A 66 3.07 6.68 9.49
C ILE A 66 4.58 6.40 9.60
N ALA A 67 4.98 5.13 9.63
CA ALA A 67 6.40 4.75 9.64
C ALA A 67 7.14 5.28 8.41
N LEU A 68 6.54 5.18 7.22
CA LEU A 68 7.09 5.72 5.97
C LEU A 68 7.28 7.23 6.05
N LEU A 69 6.30 7.96 6.59
CA LEU A 69 6.39 9.41 6.78
C LEU A 69 7.53 9.78 7.71
N ILE A 70 7.63 9.13 8.88
CA ILE A 70 8.73 9.35 9.83
C ILE A 70 10.08 9.09 9.13
N VAL A 71 10.22 7.93 8.47
CA VAL A 71 11.44 7.53 7.76
C VAL A 71 11.79 8.49 6.62
N SER A 72 10.80 9.11 5.97
CA SER A 72 11.00 10.00 4.84
C SER A 72 11.88 11.21 5.17
N PHE A 73 11.78 11.76 6.38
CA PHE A 73 12.61 12.87 6.86
C PHE A 73 14.09 12.50 6.95
N PHE A 74 14.40 11.22 7.18
CA PHE A 74 15.77 10.69 7.31
C PHE A 74 16.27 10.00 6.03
N ALA A 75 15.43 9.90 4.98
CA ALA A 75 15.81 9.26 3.73
C ALA A 75 16.75 10.14 2.88
N LYS A 76 16.64 11.46 3.02
CA LYS A 76 17.55 12.48 2.44
C LYS A 76 17.78 12.31 0.93
N PHE A 77 16.71 12.12 0.17
CA PHE A 77 16.73 12.20 -1.29
C PHE A 77 15.58 13.07 -1.82
N PRO A 78 15.74 13.69 -3.01
CA PRO A 78 14.71 14.58 -3.56
C PRO A 78 13.36 13.88 -3.69
N GLY A 79 12.33 14.48 -3.08
CA GLY A 79 10.95 13.98 -3.16
C GLY A 79 10.54 12.95 -2.11
N ALA A 80 11.43 12.49 -1.23
CA ALA A 80 11.09 11.49 -0.19
C ALA A 80 9.87 11.89 0.66
N VAL A 81 9.90 13.10 1.25
CA VAL A 81 8.81 13.61 2.09
C VAL A 81 7.54 13.87 1.25
N ARG A 82 7.70 14.42 0.04
CA ARG A 82 6.57 14.68 -0.88
C ARG A 82 5.77 13.42 -1.16
N TYR A 83 6.45 12.32 -1.53
CA TYR A 83 5.77 11.07 -1.82
C TYR A 83 5.11 10.46 -0.59
N ALA A 84 5.78 10.50 0.57
CA ALA A 84 5.19 10.02 1.82
C ALA A 84 3.92 10.81 2.20
N LEU A 85 3.89 12.13 2.00
CA LEU A 85 2.70 12.95 2.22
C LEU A 85 1.58 12.68 1.21
N ILE A 86 1.91 12.42 -0.07
CA ILE A 86 0.89 12.02 -1.05
C ILE A 86 0.27 10.67 -0.66
N ILE A 87 1.09 9.70 -0.27
CA ILE A 87 0.63 8.39 0.20
C ILE A 87 -0.26 8.54 1.44
N LEU A 88 0.12 9.39 2.39
CA LEU A 88 -0.72 9.71 3.55
C LEU A 88 -2.06 10.34 3.12
N GLY A 89 -2.04 11.33 2.24
CA GLY A 89 -3.26 11.97 1.74
C GLY A 89 -4.20 10.97 1.04
N LEU A 90 -3.65 10.10 0.19
CA LEU A 90 -4.40 9.04 -0.47
C LEU A 90 -4.96 8.03 0.54
N LEU A 91 -4.21 7.67 1.58
CA LEU A 91 -4.69 6.80 2.66
C LEU A 91 -5.87 7.44 3.42
N LEU A 92 -5.75 8.71 3.80
CA LEU A 92 -6.84 9.40 4.52
C LEU A 92 -8.09 9.47 3.64
N LEU A 93 -7.92 9.81 2.36
CA LEU A 93 -9.02 9.78 1.39
C LEU A 93 -9.61 8.37 1.26
N GLN A 94 -8.78 7.33 1.22
CA GLN A 94 -9.21 5.93 1.12
C GLN A 94 -10.17 5.56 2.26
N ILE A 95 -9.81 5.93 3.50
CA ILE A 95 -10.58 5.64 4.70
C ILE A 95 -11.91 6.40 4.67
N VAL A 96 -11.89 7.69 4.32
CA VAL A 96 -13.12 8.49 4.19
C VAL A 96 -14.05 7.88 3.15
N LEU A 97 -13.54 7.54 1.96
CA LEU A 97 -14.34 6.92 0.91
C LEU A 97 -14.92 5.57 1.35
N ALA A 98 -14.19 4.78 2.15
CA ALA A 98 -14.68 3.51 2.68
C ALA A 98 -15.91 3.70 3.56
N PHE A 99 -15.84 4.62 4.54
CA PHE A 99 -16.95 4.84 5.47
C PHE A 99 -18.16 5.49 4.79
N VAL A 100 -17.92 6.42 3.86
CA VAL A 100 -19.01 7.03 3.08
C VAL A 100 -19.71 6.00 2.19
N ALA A 101 -18.99 4.99 1.68
CA ALA A 101 -19.55 3.96 0.82
C ALA A 101 -20.63 3.10 1.51
N PHE A 102 -20.63 2.97 2.84
CA PHE A 102 -21.70 2.29 3.57
C PHE A 102 -23.05 3.01 3.45
N GLY A 103 -23.06 4.34 3.32
CA GLY A 103 -24.27 5.13 3.10
C GLY A 103 -24.55 5.45 1.63
N ALA A 104 -23.54 5.38 0.77
CA ALA A 104 -23.63 5.68 -0.66
C ALA A 104 -22.81 4.68 -1.48
N PRO A 105 -23.37 3.52 -1.87
CA PRO A 105 -22.62 2.41 -2.47
C PRO A 105 -21.80 2.78 -3.72
N LEU A 106 -22.27 3.73 -4.52
CA LEU A 106 -21.53 4.22 -5.70
C LEU A 106 -20.16 4.82 -5.35
N VAL A 107 -20.00 5.37 -4.15
CA VAL A 107 -18.72 5.87 -3.62
C VAL A 107 -17.70 4.74 -3.44
N GLY A 108 -18.17 3.49 -3.29
CA GLY A 108 -17.31 2.31 -3.28
C GLY A 108 -16.45 2.17 -4.54
N ALA A 109 -16.93 2.61 -5.70
CA ALA A 109 -16.13 2.62 -6.93
C ALA A 109 -14.96 3.62 -6.84
N LEU A 110 -15.20 4.79 -6.23
CA LEU A 110 -14.14 5.78 -5.98
C LEU A 110 -13.12 5.27 -4.96
N HIS A 111 -13.58 4.56 -3.93
CA HIS A 111 -12.69 3.86 -2.99
C HIS A 111 -11.78 2.86 -3.73
N GLY A 112 -12.34 2.03 -4.61
CA GLY A 112 -11.55 1.10 -5.45
C GLY A 112 -10.54 1.83 -6.34
N ALA A 113 -10.93 2.91 -6.99
CA ALA A 113 -10.04 3.71 -7.84
C ALA A 113 -8.90 4.37 -7.04
N ASN A 114 -9.19 4.92 -5.85
CA ASN A 114 -8.19 5.51 -4.98
C ASN A 114 -7.22 4.46 -4.41
N ALA A 115 -7.66 3.21 -4.20
CA ALA A 115 -6.78 2.11 -3.82
C ALA A 115 -5.71 1.85 -4.90
N LEU A 116 -6.11 1.84 -6.19
CA LEU A 116 -5.18 1.69 -7.30
C LEU A 116 -4.19 2.86 -7.40
N ALA A 117 -4.65 4.08 -7.12
CA ALA A 117 -3.77 5.25 -7.04
C ALA A 117 -2.75 5.11 -5.89
N LEU A 118 -3.20 4.70 -4.69
CA LEU A 118 -2.34 4.45 -3.54
C LEU A 118 -1.29 3.37 -3.83
N LEU A 119 -1.70 2.26 -4.48
CA LEU A 119 -0.82 1.20 -4.93
C LEU A 119 0.26 1.74 -5.89
N GLY A 120 -0.16 2.40 -6.98
CA GLY A 120 0.74 2.92 -8.02
C GLY A 120 1.71 3.98 -7.51
N VAL A 121 1.24 4.90 -6.66
CA VAL A 121 2.09 5.93 -6.05
C VAL A 121 3.08 5.30 -5.08
N SER A 122 2.70 4.28 -4.31
CA SER A 122 3.60 3.59 -3.38
C SER A 122 4.72 2.85 -4.11
N ILE A 123 4.40 2.16 -5.21
CA ILE A 123 5.40 1.53 -6.10
C ILE A 123 6.34 2.60 -6.69
N THR A 124 5.78 3.69 -7.19
CA THR A 124 6.55 4.80 -7.77
C THR A 124 7.51 5.41 -6.73
N ALA A 125 7.04 5.61 -5.51
CA ALA A 125 7.84 6.13 -4.40
C ALA A 125 9.04 5.21 -4.11
N ALA A 126 8.82 3.89 -4.06
CA ALA A 126 9.88 2.91 -3.84
C ALA A 126 10.93 2.89 -4.98
N GLN A 127 10.48 3.00 -6.23
CA GLN A 127 11.34 3.00 -7.42
C GLN A 127 12.19 4.28 -7.55
N ARG A 128 11.73 5.42 -7.04
CA ARG A 128 12.47 6.69 -7.08
C ARG A 128 13.63 6.78 -6.09
N VAL A 129 13.76 5.83 -5.18
CA VAL A 129 14.89 5.80 -4.23
C VAL A 129 16.19 5.59 -5.03
N PRO A 130 17.19 6.50 -4.94
CA PRO A 130 18.45 6.35 -5.67
C PRO A 130 19.14 5.01 -5.38
N ARG A 131 19.73 4.40 -6.41
CA ARG A 131 20.58 3.22 -6.26
C ARG A 131 21.93 3.64 -5.66
N ALA A 132 22.52 2.77 -4.84
CA ALA A 132 23.91 2.96 -4.44
C ALA A 132 24.78 2.79 -5.68
N THR A 133 25.65 3.75 -5.97
CA THR A 133 26.66 3.57 -7.01
C THR A 133 27.65 2.53 -6.49
N THR A 134 27.62 1.32 -7.02
CA THR A 134 28.72 0.38 -6.82
C THR A 134 29.90 0.96 -7.57
N THR A 135 30.86 1.55 -6.86
CA THR A 135 32.16 1.87 -7.45
C THR A 135 32.85 0.55 -7.73
N THR A 136 32.61 -0.02 -8.92
CA THR A 136 33.50 -1.03 -9.48
C THR A 136 34.87 -0.36 -9.58
N GLY A 137 35.79 -0.76 -8.70
CA GLY A 137 37.15 -0.25 -8.70
C GLY A 137 37.76 -0.51 -10.07
N SER A 138 37.95 0.57 -10.83
CA SER A 138 38.85 0.56 -11.98
C SER A 138 40.25 0.44 -11.40
N SER A 139 40.74 -0.80 -11.25
CA SER A 139 42.16 -1.06 -11.07
C SER A 139 42.85 -0.73 -12.39
N ALA A 140 43.20 0.55 -12.58
CA ALA A 140 44.13 0.93 -13.64
C ALA A 140 45.49 0.27 -13.34
N PRO A 141 46.13 -0.40 -14.32
CA PRO A 141 47.43 -1.01 -14.10
C PRO A 141 48.45 0.10 -13.86
N ALA A 142 49.22 -0.02 -12.77
CA ALA A 142 50.35 0.85 -12.51
C ALA A 142 51.38 0.66 -13.64
N THR A 143 51.56 1.69 -14.47
CA THR A 143 52.63 1.75 -15.47
C THR A 143 53.96 1.73 -14.72
N ALA A 144 54.66 0.59 -14.76
CA ALA A 144 56.03 0.49 -14.29
C ALA A 144 56.94 1.22 -15.30
N VAL A 145 57.55 2.32 -14.86
CA VAL A 145 58.66 2.96 -15.55
C VAL A 145 59.94 2.27 -15.07
N ALA A 146 60.67 1.65 -16.00
CA ALA A 146 62.08 1.31 -15.91
C ALA A 146 62.70 1.43 -17.31
#